data_AF-A0A535P1T3-F1
#
_entry.id   AF-A0A535P1T3-F1
#
_cell.length_a   1.000
_cell.length_b   1.000
_cell.length_c   1.000
_cell.angle_alpha   90.00
_cell.angle_beta   90.00
_cell.angle_gamma   90.00
#
_symmetry.space_group_name_H-M   'P 1'
#
loop_
_entity.id
_entity.type
_entity.pdbx_description
1 polymer ?
#
loop_
_entity_poly.entity_id
_entity_poly.type
_entity_poly.pdbx_seq_one_letter_code
_entity_poly.pdbx_strand_id
1 'polypeptide(L)' 'VYWQNLTWRRMAMTDLRSMLLQVTTDPAMLRYLDLATSTGQNPNENYSRELMELFTMGAGNYTEDDVRESAKALAGWQLP' A
#
# COMPACT_ATOMS: atom_id res chain seq x y z
N VAL A 1 -10.20 -12.93 3.13
CA VAL A 1 -9.97 -13.00 4.60
C VAL A 1 -8.98 -14.08 5.00
N TYR A 2 -9.13 -15.36 4.61
CA TYR A 2 -8.15 -16.41 4.99
C TYR A 2 -6.70 -16.07 4.62
N TRP A 3 -6.46 -15.71 3.34
CA TRP A 3 -5.13 -15.39 2.83
C TRP A 3 -4.48 -14.20 3.54
N GLN A 4 -5.22 -13.09 3.69
CA GLN A 4 -4.77 -11.92 4.44
C GLN A 4 -4.38 -12.26 5.89
N ASN A 5 -5.21 -13.04 6.60
CA ASN A 5 -4.89 -13.48 7.96
C ASN A 5 -3.66 -14.38 8.02
N LEU A 6 -3.38 -15.15 6.97
CA LEU A 6 -2.16 -15.95 6.86
C LEU A 6 -0.94 -15.06 6.61
N THR A 7 -1.07 -14.04 5.75
CA THR A 7 -0.04 -13.01 5.54
C THR A 7 0.33 -12.36 6.86
N TRP A 8 -0.65 -11.89 7.65
CA TRP A 8 -0.38 -11.27 8.95
C TRP A 8 0.35 -12.21 9.92
N ARG A 9 -0.06 -13.48 10.00
CA ARG A 9 0.62 -14.46 10.87
C ARG A 9 2.07 -14.74 10.43
N ARG A 10 2.32 -14.81 9.13
CA ARG A 10 3.68 -15.03 8.59
C ARG A 10 4.59 -13.83 8.79
N MET A 11 4.04 -12.62 8.67
CA MET A 11 4.79 -11.38 8.77
C MET A 11 4.90 -10.83 10.21
N ALA A 12 4.24 -11.46 11.18
CA ALA A 12 4.15 -10.96 12.56
C ALA A 12 5.52 -10.75 13.24
N MET A 13 6.55 -11.49 12.83
CA MET A 13 7.89 -11.44 13.43
C MET A 13 8.95 -10.85 12.48
N THR A 14 8.55 -10.29 11.34
CA THR A 14 9.47 -9.69 10.36
C THR A 14 9.57 -8.18 10.56
N ASP A 15 10.33 -7.49 9.69
CA ASP A 15 10.45 -6.04 9.73
C ASP A 15 9.27 -5.32 9.06
N LEU A 16 9.08 -4.05 9.44
CA LEU A 16 8.00 -3.21 8.96
C LEU A 16 8.01 -3.06 7.42
N ARG A 17 9.19 -2.93 6.79
CA ARG A 17 9.29 -2.77 5.33
C ARG A 17 8.75 -4.01 4.63
N SER A 18 9.20 -5.20 5.02
CA SER A 18 8.70 -6.44 4.44
C SER A 18 7.21 -6.63 4.71
N MET A 19 6.72 -6.32 5.91
CA MET A 19 5.30 -6.40 6.23
C MET A 19 4.46 -5.48 5.34
N LEU A 20 4.85 -4.22 5.18
CA LEU A 20 4.14 -3.25 4.34
C LEU A 20 4.08 -3.72 2.89
N LEU A 21 5.19 -4.16 2.31
CA LEU A 21 5.21 -4.62 0.92
C LEU A 21 4.26 -5.80 0.68
N GLN A 22 4.22 -6.76 1.61
CA GLN A 22 3.32 -7.92 1.52
C GLN A 22 1.86 -7.53 1.71
N VAL A 23 1.57 -6.54 2.55
CA VAL A 23 0.21 -6.02 2.72
C VAL A 23 -0.22 -5.22 1.48
N THR A 24 0.65 -4.37 0.92
CA THR A 24 0.39 -3.58 -0.29
C THR A 24 -0.01 -4.45 -1.48
N THR A 25 0.65 -5.58 -1.65
CA THR A 25 0.43 -6.50 -2.78
C THR A 25 -0.60 -7.60 -2.48
N ASP A 26 -1.18 -7.64 -1.27
CA ASP A 26 -2.23 -8.59 -0.92
C ASP A 26 -3.50 -8.30 -1.75
N PRO A 27 -4.15 -9.31 -2.36
CA PRO A 27 -5.34 -9.11 -3.18
C PRO A 27 -6.49 -8.40 -2.47
N ALA A 28 -6.61 -8.54 -1.15
CA ALA A 28 -7.65 -7.83 -0.39
C ALA A 28 -7.33 -6.33 -0.32
N MET A 29 -6.07 -5.95 -0.12
CA MET A 29 -5.66 -4.53 -0.07
C MET A 29 -5.70 -3.87 -1.44
N LEU A 30 -5.27 -4.58 -2.47
CA LEU A 30 -5.35 -4.13 -3.86
C LEU A 30 -6.77 -3.75 -4.28
N ARG A 31 -7.77 -4.46 -3.73
CA ARG A 31 -9.20 -4.16 -3.93
C ARG A 31 -9.75 -3.14 -2.93
N TYR A 32 -9.28 -3.14 -1.69
CA TYR A 32 -9.84 -2.29 -0.64
C TYR A 32 -9.59 -0.81 -0.91
N LEU A 33 -8.41 -0.47 -1.43
CA LEU A 33 -8.00 0.91 -1.71
C LEU A 33 -7.79 1.17 -3.21
N ASP A 34 -8.37 0.32 -4.06
CA ASP A 34 -8.33 0.43 -5.52
C ASP A 34 -6.92 0.55 -6.12
N LEU A 35 -5.89 0.04 -5.43
CA LEU A 35 -4.51 0.06 -5.94
C LEU A 35 -4.36 -0.80 -7.21
N ALA A 36 -5.22 -1.81 -7.41
CA ALA A 36 -5.27 -2.59 -8.65
C ALA A 36 -5.61 -1.76 -9.92
N THR A 37 -6.20 -0.58 -9.75
CA THR A 37 -6.53 0.35 -10.84
C THR A 37 -5.47 1.44 -11.02
N SER A 38 -4.46 1.49 -10.14
CA SER A 38 -3.37 2.44 -10.20
C SER A 38 -2.47 2.12 -11.39
N THR A 39 -2.37 3.05 -12.33
CA THR A 39 -1.53 2.90 -13.53
C THR A 39 -0.48 4.00 -13.56
N GLY A 40 0.58 3.81 -14.35
CA GLY A 40 1.60 4.86 -14.50
C GLY A 40 1.03 6.19 -15.07
N GLN A 41 -0.11 6.14 -15.77
CA GLN A 41 -0.80 7.33 -16.28
C GLN A 41 -1.77 7.95 -15.27
N ASN A 42 -2.38 7.12 -14.40
CA ASN A 42 -3.30 7.54 -13.37
C ASN A 42 -2.92 6.86 -12.04
N PRO A 43 -1.89 7.37 -11.35
CA PRO A 43 -1.41 6.80 -10.10
C PRO A 43 -2.40 7.09 -8.96
N ASN A 44 -2.60 6.11 -8.08
CA ASN A 44 -3.53 6.21 -6.97
C ASN A 44 -2.90 6.94 -5.77
N GLU A 45 -3.10 8.26 -5.73
CA GLU A 45 -2.65 9.12 -4.62
C GLU A 45 -3.36 8.82 -3.30
N ASN A 46 -4.59 8.32 -3.31
CA ASN A 46 -5.31 7.98 -2.08
C ASN A 46 -4.64 6.82 -1.34
N TYR A 47 -4.28 5.75 -2.05
CA TYR A 47 -3.54 4.64 -1.45
C TYR A 47 -2.21 5.10 -0.85
N SER A 48 -1.47 5.92 -1.60
CA SER A 48 -0.20 6.51 -1.17
C SER A 48 -0.36 7.31 0.13
N ARG A 49 -1.40 8.15 0.19
CA ARG A 49 -1.73 8.94 1.38
C ARG A 49 -2.07 8.07 2.57
N GLU A 50 -2.96 7.09 2.41
CA GLU A 50 -3.36 6.20 3.50
C GLU A 50 -2.19 5.36 4.01
N LEU A 51 -1.31 4.88 3.13
CA LEU A 51 -0.08 4.18 3.50
C LEU A 51 0.82 5.04 4.40
N MET A 52 0.97 6.33 4.07
CA MET A 52 1.74 7.27 4.86
C MET A 52 1.06 7.63 6.18
N GLU A 53 -0.22 7.96 6.12
CA GLU A 53 -0.95 8.53 7.24
C GLU A 53 -1.38 7.48 8.26
N LEU A 54 -1.92 6.35 7.81
CA LEU A 54 -2.55 5.36 8.69
C LEU A 54 -1.61 4.22 9.07
N PHE A 55 -0.65 3.88 8.20
CA PHE A 55 0.17 2.67 8.36
C PHE A 55 1.63 2.94 8.72
N THR A 56 2.15 4.15 8.51
CA THR A 56 3.60 4.42 8.67
C THR A 56 3.93 5.68 9.45
N MET A 57 3.88 6.86 8.81
CA MET A 57 4.45 8.10 9.33
C MET A 57 3.47 8.91 10.17
N GLY A 58 2.16 8.73 9.99
CA GLY A 58 1.15 9.54 10.66
C GLY A 58 0.87 10.86 9.94
N ALA A 59 -0.29 11.45 10.23
CA ALA A 59 -0.70 12.73 9.65
C ALA A 59 0.29 13.86 9.96
N GLY A 60 0.60 14.70 8.96
CA GLY A 60 1.48 15.86 9.11
C GLY A 60 2.98 15.56 9.04
N ASN A 61 3.37 14.31 8.85
CA ASN A 61 4.78 13.89 8.74
C ASN A 61 5.24 13.62 7.29
N TYR A 62 4.43 14.02 6.31
CA TYR A 62 4.69 13.85 4.88
C TYR A 62 4.10 15.03 4.10
N THR A 63 4.56 15.25 2.87
CA THR A 63 4.10 16.34 2.00
C THR A 63 3.22 15.83 0.87
N GLU A 64 2.50 16.74 0.21
CA GLU A 64 1.75 16.42 -1.00
C GLU A 64 2.65 15.91 -2.14
N ASP A 65 3.90 16.36 -2.20
CA ASP A 65 4.85 15.85 -3.19
C ASP A 65 5.27 14.42 -2.89
N ASP A 66 5.46 14.06 -1.61
CA ASP A 66 5.72 12.67 -1.21
C ASP A 66 4.58 11.75 -1.64
N VAL A 67 3.33 12.19 -1.46
CA VAL A 67 2.14 11.44 -1.88
C VAL A 67 2.18 11.17 -3.38
N ARG A 68 2.44 12.20 -4.20
CA ARG A 68 2.48 12.07 -5.67
C ARG A 68 3.60 11.15 -6.14
N GLU A 69 4.80 11.31 -5.60
CA GLU A 69 5.95 10.49 -6.00
C GLU A 69 5.77 9.03 -5.57
N SER A 70 5.23 8.81 -4.37
CA SER A 70 4.96 7.46 -3.88
C SER A 70 3.80 6.80 -4.65
N ALA A 71 2.78 7.56 -5.06
CA ALA A 71 1.68 7.04 -5.88
C ALA A 71 2.19 6.53 -7.24
N LYS A 72 3.15 7.25 -7.85
CA LYS A 72 3.83 6.80 -9.07
C LYS A 72 4.65 5.53 -8.82
N ALA A 73 5.39 5.47 -7.72
CA ALA A 73 6.21 4.32 -7.36
C ALA A 73 5.37 3.06 -7.07
N LEU A 74 4.15 3.24 -6.58
CA LEU A 74 3.21 2.16 -6.23
C LEU A 74 2.26 1.80 -7.38
N ALA A 75 2.36 2.44 -8.54
CA ALA A 75 1.51 2.15 -9.69
C ALA A 75 1.87 0.83 -10.38
N GLY A 76 0.88 0.19 -11.01
CA GLY A 76 1.08 -0.98 -11.87
C GLY A 76 0.89 -2.35 -11.21
N TRP A 77 0.54 -2.41 -9.92
CA TRP A 77 0.11 -3.67 -9.30
C TRP A 77 -1.22 -4.13 -9.87
N GLN A 78 -1.32 -5.40 -10.23
CA GLN A 78 -2.52 -6.01 -10.78
C GLN A 78 -2.97 -7.17 -9.89
N LEU A 79 -4.28 -7.42 -9.88
CA LEU A 79 -4.80 -8.65 -9.29
C LEU A 79 -4.31 -9.85 -10.12
N PRO A 80 -3.84 -10.93 -9.48
CA PRO A 80 -3.53 -12.18 -10.17
C PRO A 80 -4.78 -12.85 -10.75
#